data_AF-A0A661Y3Y5-F1
#
_entry.id   AF-A0A661Y3Y5-F1
#
_cell.length_a   1.000
_cell.length_b   1.000
_cell.length_c   1.000
_cell.angle_alpha   90.00
_cell.angle_beta   90.00
_cell.angle_gamma   90.00
#
_symmetry.space_group_name_H-M   'P 1'
#
loop_
_entity.id
_entity.type
_entity.pdbx_description
1 polymer ?
#
loop_
_entity_poly.entity_id
_entity_poly.type
_entity_poly.pdbx_seq_one_letter_code
_entity_poly.pdbx_strand_id
1 'polypeptide(L)'
;MLFLTMLAGTVFGQNSGKLTYDSYELYRNGEYKKAAELIDRAIAETEDSISVESWYLRAGIYWGIFNKIDLKSELSDARVVSLISVLEAVELDLDQIYYQQSLVLLEKISTSYYNDAVSATINFNIDNPKFAENSYLEYKRIQKILYPDKNFDEMDVSFYKAEATSFAKAYQVDPSKNKDLFYLTIEALGKVLKIDSNDYGANYNTAIYYYNEGVYQIETIDTQTDITELIIIQKYSSDRFQEAMPYMLKANEIRTREETLRGLVGIYNVIYDEEKVEYYRAELEKLKEVNFGNENAPDK
;
A
#
# COMPACT_ATOMS: atom_id res chain seq x y z
N MET A 1 55.32 44.66 24.72
CA MET A 1 54.01 45.26 24.37
C MET A 1 53.07 44.09 24.08
N LEU A 2 51.97 44.03 24.81
CA LEU A 2 51.08 42.87 24.94
C LEU A 2 50.22 42.64 23.68
N PHE A 3 49.85 41.38 23.48
CA PHE A 3 48.92 40.80 22.51
C PHE A 3 47.63 41.61 22.25
N LEU A 4 47.15 41.58 21.00
CA LEU A 4 45.72 41.58 20.70
C LEU A 4 45.45 40.89 19.34
N THR A 5 45.39 39.56 19.34
CA THR A 5 44.70 38.80 18.30
C THR A 5 43.27 38.58 18.78
N MET A 6 42.32 39.36 18.24
CA MET A 6 40.90 39.09 18.41
C MET A 6 40.56 37.79 17.69
N LEU A 7 40.20 36.76 18.46
CA LEU A 7 39.44 35.61 17.99
C LEU A 7 38.02 36.09 17.63
N ALA A 8 37.79 36.37 16.36
CA ALA A 8 36.45 36.48 15.80
C ALA A 8 36.02 35.07 15.40
N GLY A 9 35.39 34.35 16.33
CA GLY A 9 34.91 32.99 16.06
C GLY A 9 34.23 32.36 17.27
N THR A 10 33.12 32.92 17.75
CA THR A 10 32.23 32.24 18.73
C THR A 10 30.78 32.78 18.81
N VAL A 11 30.37 33.78 18.01
CA VAL A 11 29.03 34.40 18.17
C VAL A 11 27.89 33.54 17.59
N PHE A 12 28.15 32.76 16.54
CA PHE A 12 27.10 32.01 15.84
C PHE A 12 26.52 30.84 16.66
N GLY A 13 27.36 30.07 17.37
CA GLY A 13 26.91 28.94 18.19
C GLY A 13 26.10 29.33 19.44
N GLN A 14 26.21 30.57 19.92
CA GLN A 14 25.43 31.05 21.07
C GLN A 14 23.99 31.43 20.69
N ASN A 15 23.76 31.89 19.46
CA ASN A 15 22.44 32.31 19.00
C ASN A 15 21.53 31.11 18.69
N SER A 16 22.07 30.08 18.03
CA SER A 16 21.32 28.85 17.71
C SER A 16 20.89 28.07 18.95
N GLY A 17 21.74 28.00 19.98
CA GLY A 17 21.40 27.40 21.27
C GLY A 17 20.24 28.13 21.97
N LYS A 18 20.23 29.48 21.94
CA LYS A 18 19.13 30.27 22.47
C LYS A 18 17.83 30.05 21.69
N LEU A 19 17.89 30.06 20.35
CA LEU A 19 16.72 29.81 19.51
C LEU A 19 16.12 28.41 19.73
N THR A 20 16.98 27.40 19.93
CA THR A 20 16.57 26.02 20.26
C THR A 20 15.86 25.98 21.62
N TYR A 21 16.41 26.63 22.64
CA TYR A 21 15.79 26.71 23.96
C TYR A 21 14.43 27.45 23.93
N ASP A 22 14.37 28.62 23.28
CA ASP A 22 13.14 29.39 23.17
C ASP A 22 12.05 28.61 22.40
N SER A 23 12.45 27.86 21.37
CA SER A 23 11.57 26.95 20.63
C SER A 23 11.02 25.83 21.51
N TYR A 24 11.86 25.23 22.37
CA TYR A 24 11.45 24.20 23.31
C TYR A 24 10.38 24.69 24.29
N GLU A 25 10.53 25.90 24.83
CA GLU A 25 9.54 26.48 25.74
C GLU A 25 8.21 26.75 25.04
N LEU A 26 8.22 27.25 23.80
CA LEU A 26 7.00 27.40 22.99
C LEU A 26 6.34 26.05 22.69
N TYR A 27 7.14 25.03 22.35
CA TYR A 27 6.66 23.67 22.12
C TYR A 27 5.95 23.10 23.36
N ARG A 28 6.54 23.25 24.55
CA ARG A 28 5.95 22.81 25.83
C ARG A 28 4.63 23.50 26.16
N ASN A 29 4.49 24.76 25.73
CA ASN A 29 3.26 25.53 25.90
C ASN A 29 2.21 25.25 24.79
N GLY A 30 2.50 24.36 23.84
CA GLY A 30 1.61 24.00 22.74
C GLY A 30 1.57 25.04 21.61
N GLU A 31 2.50 26.00 21.59
CA GLU A 31 2.61 27.03 20.56
C GLU A 31 3.41 26.52 19.34
N TYR A 32 2.97 25.41 18.75
CA TYR A 32 3.73 24.64 17.76
C TYR A 32 4.20 25.44 16.54
N LYS A 33 3.36 26.33 15.98
CA LYS A 33 3.74 27.13 14.79
C LYS A 33 4.86 28.13 15.10
N LYS A 34 4.79 28.80 16.26
CA LYS A 34 5.85 29.72 16.69
C LYS A 34 7.13 28.97 17.05
N ALA A 35 7.00 27.80 17.67
CA ALA A 35 8.13 26.92 17.94
C ALA A 35 8.84 26.51 16.63
N ALA A 36 8.07 26.20 15.58
CA ALA A 36 8.59 25.87 14.25
C ALA A 36 9.38 27.03 13.63
N GLU A 37 8.85 28.25 13.69
CA GLU A 37 9.56 29.45 13.21
C GLU A 37 10.93 29.64 13.87
N LEU A 38 11.03 29.41 15.19
CA LEU A 38 12.29 29.55 15.91
C LEU A 38 13.27 28.40 15.63
N ILE A 39 12.80 27.16 15.56
CA ILE A 39 13.69 26.01 15.33
C ILE A 39 14.21 25.96 13.89
N ASP A 40 13.40 26.36 12.91
CA ASP A 40 13.85 26.47 11.51
C ASP A 40 14.95 27.51 11.38
N ARG A 41 14.82 28.64 12.07
CA ARG A 41 15.89 29.65 12.14
C ARG A 41 17.13 29.12 12.84
N ALA A 42 16.97 28.39 13.95
CA ALA A 42 18.10 27.81 14.67
C ALA A 42 18.93 26.88 13.77
N ILE A 43 18.28 26.11 12.91
CA ILE A 43 18.91 25.20 11.93
C ILE A 43 19.52 25.96 10.75
N ALA A 44 18.84 26.98 10.24
CA ALA A 44 19.33 27.76 9.10
C ALA A 44 20.55 28.66 9.42
N GLU A 45 20.71 29.08 10.68
CA GLU A 45 21.75 30.03 11.11
C GLU A 45 23.12 29.36 11.44
N THR A 46 23.28 28.04 11.28
CA THR A 46 24.52 27.33 11.66
C THR A 46 25.14 26.54 10.49
N GLU A 47 26.33 26.95 10.02
CA GLU A 47 27.14 26.17 9.06
C GLU A 47 28.00 25.07 9.74
N ASP A 48 28.39 25.24 11.02
CA ASP A 48 29.44 24.40 11.64
C ASP A 48 29.01 23.59 12.87
N SER A 49 27.77 23.72 13.37
CA SER A 49 27.34 23.04 14.61
C SER A 49 25.82 22.85 14.73
N ILE A 50 25.20 22.12 13.80
CA ILE A 50 23.80 21.73 14.02
C ILE A 50 23.79 20.66 15.12
N SER A 51 23.20 20.97 16.27
CA SER A 51 23.12 20.01 17.36
C SER A 51 22.04 18.96 17.04
N VAL A 52 22.33 17.72 17.40
CA VAL A 52 21.36 16.61 17.39
C VAL A 52 20.06 17.02 18.09
N GLU A 53 20.18 17.79 19.17
CA GLU A 53 19.06 18.35 19.93
C GLU A 53 18.13 19.22 19.07
N SER A 54 18.67 20.12 18.23
CA SER A 54 17.87 21.01 17.40
C SER A 54 17.06 20.23 16.35
N TRP A 55 17.67 19.24 15.70
CA TRP A 55 16.98 18.38 14.73
C TRP A 55 15.92 17.51 15.40
N TYR A 56 16.24 16.91 16.55
CA TYR A 56 15.28 16.13 17.32
C TYR A 56 14.10 16.98 17.80
N LEU A 57 14.36 18.20 18.29
CA LEU A 57 13.32 19.14 18.71
C LEU A 57 12.44 19.56 17.53
N ARG A 58 13.05 19.87 16.38
CA ARG A 58 12.31 20.17 15.14
C ARG A 58 11.39 19.03 14.77
N ALA A 59 11.88 17.80 14.82
CA ALA A 59 11.07 16.62 14.53
C ALA A 59 9.85 16.51 15.45
N GLY A 60 10.05 16.74 16.76
CA GLY A 60 8.98 16.73 17.75
C GLY A 60 7.95 17.86 17.54
N ILE A 61 8.40 19.07 17.21
CA ILE A 61 7.53 20.22 16.93
C ILE A 61 6.64 19.95 15.73
N TYR A 62 7.23 19.52 14.62
CA TYR A 62 6.50 19.26 13.39
C TYR A 62 5.58 18.04 13.51
N TRP A 63 5.96 17.03 14.32
CA TRP A 63 5.04 15.97 14.71
C TRP A 63 3.84 16.51 15.50
N GLY A 64 4.09 17.48 16.39
CA GLY A 64 3.06 18.23 17.11
C GLY A 64 2.10 18.96 16.17
N ILE A 65 2.62 19.66 15.15
CA ILE A 65 1.82 20.32 14.11
C ILE A 65 0.96 19.29 13.38
N PHE A 66 1.57 18.22 12.83
CA PHE A 66 0.85 17.16 12.14
C PHE A 66 -0.30 16.59 12.99
N ASN A 67 -0.03 16.26 14.25
CA ASN A 67 -0.99 15.55 15.10
C ASN A 67 -2.06 16.47 15.71
N LYS A 68 -1.71 17.71 16.08
CA LYS A 68 -2.57 18.60 16.88
C LYS A 68 -3.18 19.75 16.08
N ILE A 69 -2.49 20.23 15.05
CA ILE A 69 -2.92 21.38 14.25
C ILE A 69 -3.53 20.91 12.94
N ASP A 70 -2.82 20.04 12.22
CA ASP A 70 -3.26 19.52 10.92
C ASP A 70 -4.16 18.28 11.07
N LEU A 71 -4.44 17.87 12.31
CA LEU A 71 -5.35 16.79 12.68
C LEU A 71 -5.07 15.47 11.93
N LYS A 72 -3.78 15.16 11.75
CA LYS A 72 -3.27 14.00 11.02
C LYS A 72 -3.72 13.96 9.55
N SER A 73 -3.93 15.12 8.92
CA SER A 73 -4.21 15.19 7.50
C SER A 73 -3.08 14.54 6.69
N GLU A 74 -3.44 13.70 5.73
CA GLU A 74 -2.51 13.10 4.76
C GLU A 74 -1.77 14.14 3.90
N LEU A 75 -2.33 15.34 3.77
CA LEU A 75 -1.77 16.47 3.03
C LEU A 75 -0.81 17.34 3.87
N SER A 76 -0.56 16.96 5.13
CA SER A 76 0.30 17.74 6.03
C SER A 76 1.78 17.59 5.69
N ASP A 77 2.38 18.68 5.18
CA ASP A 77 3.83 18.78 5.01
C ASP A 77 4.58 18.61 6.34
N ALA A 78 3.94 18.92 7.47
CA ALA A 78 4.56 18.82 8.78
C ALA A 78 4.98 17.38 9.12
N ARG A 79 4.25 16.36 8.65
CA ARG A 79 4.68 14.97 8.81
C ARG A 79 6.00 14.70 8.10
N VAL A 80 6.13 15.18 6.85
CA VAL A 80 7.33 15.01 6.03
C VAL A 80 8.51 15.73 6.66
N VAL A 81 8.30 16.96 7.11
CA VAL A 81 9.33 17.75 7.80
C VAL A 81 9.77 17.07 9.10
N SER A 82 8.82 16.51 9.86
CA SER A 82 9.12 15.73 11.07
C SER A 82 10.00 14.52 10.77
N LEU A 83 9.65 13.75 9.72
CA LEU A 83 10.40 12.57 9.27
C LEU A 83 11.83 12.92 8.87
N ILE A 84 12.01 13.93 8.01
CA ILE A 84 13.34 14.38 7.58
C ILE A 84 14.18 14.79 8.79
N SER A 85 13.59 15.56 9.71
CA SER A 85 14.31 16.08 10.87
C SER A 85 14.74 14.97 11.85
N VAL A 86 13.91 13.94 12.06
CA VAL A 86 14.31 12.83 12.95
C VAL A 86 15.36 11.92 12.30
N LEU A 87 15.31 11.73 10.98
CA LEU A 87 16.35 10.99 10.26
C LEU A 87 17.70 11.69 10.35
N GLU A 88 17.71 13.01 10.18
CA GLU A 88 18.90 13.84 10.34
C GLU A 88 19.44 13.77 11.79
N ALA A 89 18.55 13.83 12.78
CA ALA A 89 18.94 13.67 14.18
C ALA A 89 19.61 12.30 14.43
N VAL A 90 19.07 11.21 13.88
CA VAL A 90 19.65 9.86 14.01
C VAL A 90 21.03 9.78 13.36
N GLU A 91 21.21 10.39 12.19
CA GLU A 91 22.48 10.38 11.47
C GLU A 91 23.60 11.13 12.22
N LEU A 92 23.26 12.24 12.86
CA LEU A 92 24.22 13.07 13.60
C LEU A 92 24.50 12.57 15.03
N ASP A 93 23.65 11.71 15.60
CA ASP A 93 23.73 11.25 16.99
C ASP A 93 24.75 10.13 17.22
N LEU A 94 26.03 10.41 16.92
CA LEU A 94 27.13 9.46 17.08
C LEU A 94 27.31 8.98 18.53
N ASP A 95 27.01 9.84 19.50
CA ASP A 95 27.08 9.54 20.93
C ASP A 95 25.79 8.89 21.47
N GLN A 96 24.77 8.69 20.62
CA GLN A 96 23.48 8.07 20.92
C GLN A 96 22.71 8.72 22.08
N ILE A 97 22.82 10.04 22.22
CA ILE A 97 22.19 10.82 23.29
C ILE A 97 20.65 10.85 23.14
N TYR A 98 20.17 10.96 21.90
CA TYR A 98 18.76 11.04 21.51
C TYR A 98 18.28 9.82 20.70
N TYR A 99 19.15 8.84 20.47
CA TYR A 99 18.90 7.74 19.55
C TYR A 99 17.60 7.00 19.88
N GLN A 100 17.43 6.56 21.13
CA GLN A 100 16.22 5.82 21.54
C GLN A 100 14.94 6.66 21.37
N GLN A 101 14.98 7.95 21.70
CA GLN A 101 13.85 8.85 21.56
C GLN A 101 13.52 9.12 20.09
N SER A 102 14.55 9.17 19.24
CA SER A 102 14.41 9.33 17.78
C SER A 102 13.80 8.08 17.16
N LEU A 103 14.21 6.88 17.57
CA LEU A 103 13.58 5.63 17.14
C LEU A 103 12.09 5.57 17.54
N VAL A 104 11.75 5.99 18.77
CA VAL A 104 10.35 6.07 19.21
C VAL A 104 9.52 7.04 18.37
N LEU A 105 10.11 8.17 17.94
CA LEU A 105 9.42 9.11 17.06
C LEU A 105 9.28 8.57 15.63
N LEU A 106 10.32 7.95 15.09
CA LEU A 106 10.27 7.24 13.80
C LEU A 106 9.19 6.16 13.78
N GLU A 107 9.05 5.37 14.85
CA GLU A 107 7.99 4.35 14.96
C GLU A 107 6.58 4.98 14.93
N LYS A 108 6.39 6.12 15.58
CA LYS A 108 5.12 6.87 15.53
C LYS A 108 4.82 7.40 14.13
N ILE A 109 5.81 7.97 13.45
CA ILE A 109 5.68 8.47 12.08
C ILE A 109 5.37 7.31 11.14
N SER A 110 6.12 6.21 11.23
CA SER A 110 5.90 4.97 10.49
C SER A 110 4.46 4.48 10.66
N THR A 111 3.98 4.37 11.90
CA THR A 111 2.61 3.95 12.20
C THR A 111 1.57 4.87 11.55
N SER A 112 1.83 6.18 11.44
CA SER A 112 0.91 7.09 10.75
C SER A 112 0.76 6.78 9.26
N TYR A 113 1.86 6.44 8.57
CA TYR A 113 1.81 6.03 7.15
C TYR A 113 1.08 4.70 6.96
N TYR A 114 1.26 3.75 7.88
CA TYR A 114 0.51 2.49 7.83
C TYR A 114 -1.00 2.70 8.00
N ASN A 115 -1.40 3.60 8.92
CA ASN A 115 -2.80 3.93 9.12
C ASN A 115 -3.41 4.59 7.89
N ASP A 116 -2.69 5.48 7.23
CA ASP A 116 -3.13 6.09 5.96
C ASP A 116 -3.30 5.01 4.88
N ALA A 117 -2.34 4.10 4.75
CA ALA A 117 -2.40 3.00 3.79
C ALA A 117 -3.64 2.12 4.00
N VAL A 118 -3.89 1.68 5.24
CA VAL A 118 -5.06 0.86 5.57
C VAL A 118 -6.36 1.66 5.37
N SER A 119 -6.42 2.90 5.84
CA SER A 119 -7.58 3.76 5.64
C SER A 119 -7.91 3.95 4.16
N ALA A 120 -6.90 4.12 3.31
CA ALA A 120 -7.06 4.31 1.87
C ALA A 120 -7.54 3.05 1.13
N THR A 121 -7.24 1.84 1.62
CA THR A 121 -7.86 0.61 1.08
C THR A 121 -9.35 0.50 1.41
N ILE A 122 -9.81 1.12 2.50
CA ILE A 122 -11.21 1.09 2.94
C ILE A 122 -12.00 2.25 2.31
N ASN A 123 -11.43 3.46 2.37
CA ASN A 123 -11.98 4.72 1.88
C ASN A 123 -11.32 5.09 0.55
N PHE A 124 -11.39 4.18 -0.40
CA PHE A 124 -10.69 4.30 -1.68
C PHE A 124 -11.05 5.59 -2.43
N ASN A 125 -10.03 6.36 -2.82
CA ASN A 125 -10.16 7.54 -3.65
C ASN A 125 -9.67 7.23 -5.07
N ILE A 126 -10.61 7.21 -6.02
CA ILE A 126 -10.31 6.90 -7.43
C ILE A 126 -9.42 7.95 -8.11
N ASP A 127 -9.43 9.20 -7.64
CA ASP A 127 -8.59 10.27 -8.20
C ASP A 127 -7.13 10.14 -7.76
N ASN A 128 -6.86 9.30 -6.74
CA ASN A 128 -5.50 9.02 -6.26
C ASN A 128 -5.33 7.54 -5.90
N PRO A 129 -5.38 6.63 -6.89
CA PRO A 129 -5.47 5.20 -6.64
C PRO A 129 -4.19 4.60 -6.05
N LYS A 130 -3.05 5.30 -6.16
CA LYS A 130 -1.75 4.85 -5.65
C LYS A 130 -1.44 5.37 -4.24
N PHE A 131 -2.34 6.14 -3.63
CA PHE A 131 -2.11 6.71 -2.29
C PHE A 131 -1.90 5.63 -1.21
N ALA A 132 -2.68 4.55 -1.24
CA ALA A 132 -2.57 3.45 -0.31
C ALA A 132 -1.19 2.79 -0.39
N GLU A 133 -0.79 2.34 -1.60
CA GLU A 133 0.52 1.75 -1.86
C GLU A 133 1.68 2.67 -1.48
N ASN A 134 1.64 3.94 -1.90
CA ASN A 134 2.72 4.90 -1.57
C ASN A 134 2.89 5.06 -0.05
N SER A 135 1.79 5.14 0.69
CA SER A 135 1.82 5.23 2.15
C SER A 135 2.37 3.94 2.78
N TYR A 136 1.99 2.78 2.24
CA TYR A 136 2.50 1.48 2.70
C TYR A 136 4.01 1.32 2.44
N LEU A 137 4.50 1.79 1.29
CA LEU A 137 5.93 1.78 0.95
C LEU A 137 6.74 2.69 1.87
N GLU A 138 6.23 3.88 2.22
CA GLU A 138 6.89 4.76 3.21
C GLU A 138 6.91 4.12 4.60
N TYR A 139 5.82 3.47 5.03
CA TYR A 139 5.82 2.66 6.24
C TYR A 139 6.94 1.61 6.21
N LYS A 140 7.04 0.81 5.13
CA LYS A 140 8.07 -0.22 4.99
C LYS A 140 9.48 0.36 4.99
N ARG A 141 9.70 1.50 4.31
CA ARG A 141 10.99 2.20 4.27
C ARG A 141 11.44 2.56 5.68
N ILE A 142 10.59 3.19 6.48
CA ILE A 142 10.92 3.58 7.85
C ILE A 142 11.13 2.35 8.74
N GLN A 143 10.27 1.34 8.63
CA GLN A 143 10.44 0.10 9.39
C GLN A 143 11.71 -0.66 9.05
N LYS A 144 12.23 -0.59 7.82
CA LYS A 144 13.53 -1.16 7.45
C LYS A 144 14.70 -0.40 8.04
N ILE A 145 14.56 0.89 8.33
CA ILE A 145 15.56 1.66 9.08
C ILE A 145 15.57 1.17 10.55
N LEU A 146 14.40 1.00 11.14
CA LEU A 146 14.26 0.56 12.54
C LEU A 146 14.62 -0.92 12.74
N TYR A 147 14.27 -1.76 11.78
CA TYR A 147 14.38 -3.21 11.81
C TYR A 147 14.83 -3.74 10.43
N PRO A 148 16.13 -3.68 10.09
CA PRO A 148 16.66 -4.05 8.77
C PRO A 148 16.24 -5.45 8.30
N ASP A 149 16.17 -6.41 9.23
CA ASP A 149 15.84 -7.81 8.94
C ASP A 149 14.34 -8.12 8.97
N LYS A 150 13.47 -7.11 9.21
CA LYS A 150 12.02 -7.33 9.27
C LYS A 150 11.50 -7.91 7.97
N ASN A 151 10.84 -9.07 8.04
CA ASN A 151 10.12 -9.64 6.92
C ASN A 151 8.72 -8.99 6.83
N PHE A 152 8.31 -8.60 5.62
CA PHE A 152 7.01 -8.01 5.33
C PHE A 152 6.08 -8.94 4.54
N ASP A 153 6.50 -10.14 4.16
CA ASP A 153 5.75 -11.02 3.25
C ASP A 153 4.28 -11.19 3.66
N GLU A 154 4.02 -11.53 4.92
CA GLU A 154 2.65 -11.68 5.44
C GLU A 154 1.84 -10.37 5.37
N MET A 155 2.46 -9.26 5.74
CA MET A 155 1.83 -7.93 5.68
C MET A 155 1.56 -7.50 4.23
N ASP A 156 2.50 -7.77 3.33
CA ASP A 156 2.40 -7.46 1.90
C ASP A 156 1.25 -8.25 1.28
N VAL A 157 1.15 -9.56 1.58
CA VAL A 157 0.04 -10.40 1.11
C VAL A 157 -1.30 -9.84 1.58
N SER A 158 -1.44 -9.52 2.87
CA SER A 158 -2.69 -8.96 3.41
C SER A 158 -3.02 -7.58 2.81
N PHE A 159 -2.02 -6.69 2.72
CA PHE A 159 -2.19 -5.35 2.17
C PHE A 159 -2.61 -5.39 0.70
N TYR A 160 -1.88 -6.10 -0.15
CA TYR A 160 -2.18 -6.14 -1.59
C TYR A 160 -3.49 -6.87 -1.92
N LYS A 161 -3.94 -7.82 -1.08
CA LYS A 161 -5.30 -8.39 -1.19
C LYS A 161 -6.39 -7.36 -0.88
N ALA A 162 -6.20 -6.55 0.16
CA ALA A 162 -7.15 -5.49 0.51
C ALA A 162 -7.18 -4.41 -0.58
N GLU A 163 -6.01 -4.01 -1.08
CA GLU A 163 -5.88 -3.05 -2.17
C GLU A 163 -6.55 -3.56 -3.46
N ALA A 164 -6.29 -4.80 -3.88
CA ALA A 164 -6.95 -5.41 -5.03
C ALA A 164 -8.49 -5.41 -4.88
N THR A 165 -8.99 -5.72 -3.68
CA THR A 165 -10.42 -5.69 -3.39
C THR A 165 -11.02 -4.29 -3.56
N SER A 166 -10.28 -3.25 -3.13
CA SER A 166 -10.71 -1.86 -3.26
C SER A 166 -10.80 -1.41 -4.72
N PHE A 167 -9.78 -1.71 -5.54
CA PHE A 167 -9.76 -1.44 -6.97
C PHE A 167 -10.88 -2.16 -7.70
N ALA A 168 -11.05 -3.45 -7.43
CA ALA A 168 -12.08 -4.27 -8.04
C ALA A 168 -13.50 -3.73 -7.76
N LYS A 169 -13.77 -3.35 -6.51
CA LYS A 169 -15.05 -2.77 -6.12
C LYS A 169 -15.34 -1.47 -6.87
N ALA A 170 -14.34 -0.60 -7.00
CA ALA A 170 -14.50 0.67 -7.72
C ALA A 170 -14.58 0.47 -9.25
N TYR A 171 -13.88 -0.51 -9.81
CA TYR A 171 -14.03 -0.92 -11.20
C TYR A 171 -15.48 -1.35 -11.49
N GLN A 172 -16.07 -2.18 -10.62
CA GLN A 172 -17.44 -2.68 -10.80
C GLN A 172 -18.54 -1.60 -10.76
N VAL A 173 -18.27 -0.42 -10.19
CA VAL A 173 -19.24 0.69 -10.18
C VAL A 173 -19.48 1.22 -11.59
N ASP A 174 -18.42 1.34 -12.39
CA ASP A 174 -18.49 1.77 -13.79
C ASP A 174 -17.28 1.19 -14.56
N PRO A 175 -17.39 -0.06 -15.04
CA PRO A 175 -16.30 -0.73 -15.76
C PRO A 175 -15.81 0.04 -16.98
N SER A 176 -16.70 0.79 -17.63
CA SER A 176 -16.39 1.55 -18.84
C SER A 176 -15.49 2.75 -18.56
N LYS A 177 -15.73 3.45 -17.44
CA LYS A 177 -14.98 4.62 -17.00
C LYS A 177 -13.73 4.26 -16.20
N ASN A 178 -13.78 3.16 -15.46
CA ASN A 178 -12.76 2.79 -14.48
C ASN A 178 -11.86 1.64 -14.96
N LYS A 179 -11.66 1.50 -16.28
CA LYS A 179 -10.90 0.41 -16.90
C LYS A 179 -9.50 0.23 -16.31
N ASP A 180 -8.82 1.31 -15.93
CA ASP A 180 -7.48 1.24 -15.35
C ASP A 180 -7.46 0.51 -14.00
N LEU A 181 -8.57 0.54 -13.24
CA LEU A 181 -8.68 -0.16 -11.96
C LEU A 181 -8.71 -1.68 -12.12
N PHE A 182 -9.15 -2.20 -13.27
CA PHE A 182 -9.02 -3.63 -13.58
C PHE A 182 -7.54 -4.02 -13.59
N TYR A 183 -6.71 -3.28 -14.33
CA TYR A 183 -5.27 -3.58 -14.41
C TYR A 183 -4.57 -3.41 -13.06
N LEU A 184 -4.96 -2.40 -12.27
CA LEU A 184 -4.45 -2.23 -10.90
C LEU A 184 -4.84 -3.38 -9.97
N THR A 185 -6.04 -3.94 -10.12
CA THR A 185 -6.48 -5.14 -9.40
C THR A 185 -5.57 -6.32 -9.71
N ILE A 186 -5.32 -6.57 -10.99
CA ILE A 186 -4.42 -7.65 -11.44
C ILE A 186 -2.98 -7.40 -10.96
N GLU A 187 -2.50 -6.16 -11.01
CA GLU A 187 -1.16 -5.80 -10.53
C GLU A 187 -0.99 -6.13 -9.04
N ALA A 188 -1.96 -5.75 -8.21
CA ALA A 188 -1.94 -6.00 -6.77
C ALA A 188 -1.98 -7.50 -6.45
N LEU A 189 -2.84 -8.28 -7.11
CA LEU A 189 -2.85 -9.75 -6.96
C LEU A 189 -1.55 -10.38 -7.47
N GLY A 190 -0.96 -9.84 -8.53
CA GLY A 190 0.35 -10.25 -9.04
C GLY A 190 1.46 -10.04 -8.01
N LYS A 191 1.39 -9.00 -7.17
CA LYS A 191 2.34 -8.79 -6.05
C LYS A 191 2.17 -9.86 -4.98
N VAL A 192 0.94 -10.27 -4.67
CA VAL A 192 0.67 -11.42 -3.78
C VAL A 192 1.29 -12.70 -4.34
N LEU A 193 1.06 -13.00 -5.63
CA LEU A 193 1.54 -14.22 -6.28
C LEU A 193 3.07 -14.27 -6.46
N LYS A 194 3.74 -13.12 -6.44
CA LYS A 194 5.22 -13.07 -6.41
C LYS A 194 5.78 -13.52 -5.05
N ILE A 195 5.03 -13.31 -3.97
CA ILE A 195 5.41 -13.70 -2.61
C ILE A 195 5.01 -15.16 -2.36
N ASP A 196 3.74 -15.48 -2.64
CA ASP A 196 3.19 -16.82 -2.54
C ASP A 196 2.44 -17.19 -3.83
N SER A 197 3.14 -17.89 -4.73
CA SER A 197 2.55 -18.37 -5.98
C SER A 197 1.43 -19.39 -5.80
N ASN A 198 1.32 -20.00 -4.60
CA ASN A 198 0.29 -20.95 -4.25
C ASN A 198 -0.84 -20.32 -3.42
N ASP A 199 -0.90 -18.99 -3.32
CA ASP A 199 -2.01 -18.33 -2.66
C ASP A 199 -3.31 -18.61 -3.42
N TYR A 200 -4.18 -19.45 -2.84
CA TYR A 200 -5.45 -19.82 -3.45
C TYR A 200 -6.29 -18.58 -3.78
N GLY A 201 -6.36 -17.62 -2.85
CA GLY A 201 -7.22 -16.45 -2.97
C GLY A 201 -6.79 -15.57 -4.13
N ALA A 202 -5.49 -15.33 -4.27
CA ALA A 202 -4.96 -14.53 -5.36
C ALA A 202 -5.08 -15.24 -6.71
N ASN A 203 -4.81 -16.54 -6.80
CA ASN A 203 -5.03 -17.31 -8.03
C ASN A 203 -6.51 -17.27 -8.44
N TYR A 204 -7.40 -17.64 -7.52
CA TYR A 204 -8.84 -17.67 -7.80
C TYR A 204 -9.36 -16.28 -8.19
N ASN A 205 -9.05 -15.24 -7.42
CA ASN A 205 -9.54 -13.90 -7.71
C ASN A 205 -8.98 -13.34 -9.03
N THR A 206 -7.70 -13.58 -9.34
CA THR A 206 -7.10 -13.18 -10.63
C THR A 206 -7.86 -13.82 -11.78
N ALA A 207 -8.14 -15.12 -11.68
CA ALA A 207 -8.92 -15.83 -12.69
C ALA A 207 -10.33 -15.26 -12.85
N ILE A 208 -11.02 -14.99 -11.73
CA ILE A 208 -12.38 -14.44 -11.74
C ILE A 208 -12.42 -13.03 -12.34
N TYR A 209 -11.43 -12.17 -12.08
CA TYR A 209 -11.41 -10.84 -12.68
C TYR A 209 -11.23 -10.90 -14.19
N TYR A 210 -10.27 -11.68 -14.70
CA TYR A 210 -10.13 -11.90 -16.14
C TYR A 210 -11.39 -12.51 -16.76
N TYR A 211 -11.97 -13.53 -16.12
CA TYR A 211 -13.21 -14.17 -16.56
C TYR A 211 -14.35 -13.15 -16.68
N ASN A 212 -14.59 -12.36 -15.63
CA ASN A 212 -15.67 -11.39 -15.59
C ASN A 212 -15.46 -10.24 -16.58
N GLU A 213 -14.22 -9.81 -16.82
CA GLU A 213 -13.90 -8.83 -17.86
C GLU A 213 -14.24 -9.37 -19.25
N GLY A 214 -13.96 -10.65 -19.51
CA GLY A 214 -14.35 -11.32 -20.75
C GLY A 214 -15.87 -11.42 -20.91
N VAL A 215 -16.60 -11.76 -19.84
CA VAL A 215 -18.08 -11.79 -19.82
C VAL A 215 -18.67 -10.40 -20.03
N TYR A 216 -18.16 -9.38 -19.33
CA TYR A 216 -18.66 -8.01 -19.42
C TYR A 216 -18.66 -7.51 -20.87
N GLN A 217 -17.58 -7.73 -21.63
CA GLN A 217 -17.56 -7.34 -23.04
C GLN A 217 -18.60 -8.09 -23.87
N ILE A 218 -18.84 -9.40 -23.63
CA ILE A 218 -19.90 -10.15 -24.32
C ILE A 218 -21.28 -9.55 -24.01
N GLU A 219 -21.51 -9.13 -22.77
CA GLU A 219 -22.76 -8.52 -22.34
C GLU A 219 -23.01 -7.13 -22.98
N THR A 220 -21.99 -6.50 -23.56
CA THR A 220 -22.17 -5.24 -24.32
C THR A 220 -22.74 -5.44 -25.73
N ILE A 221 -22.82 -6.67 -26.23
CA ILE A 221 -23.38 -6.97 -27.55
C ILE A 221 -24.88 -6.71 -27.56
N ASP A 222 -25.35 -5.91 -28.51
CA ASP A 222 -26.76 -5.63 -28.72
C ASP A 222 -27.18 -5.67 -30.22
N THR A 223 -28.41 -5.26 -30.51
CA THR A 223 -28.97 -5.28 -31.88
C THR A 223 -28.30 -4.33 -32.87
N GLN A 224 -27.50 -3.38 -32.37
CA GLN A 224 -26.78 -2.38 -33.15
C GLN A 224 -25.31 -2.76 -33.35
N THR A 225 -24.78 -3.72 -32.58
CA THR A 225 -23.41 -4.22 -32.73
C THR A 225 -23.21 -4.82 -34.12
N ASP A 226 -22.28 -4.25 -34.88
CA ASP A 226 -21.98 -4.74 -36.22
C ASP A 226 -21.03 -5.96 -36.21
N ILE A 227 -20.89 -6.63 -37.35
CA ILE A 227 -20.07 -7.85 -37.48
C ILE A 227 -18.59 -7.61 -37.13
N THR A 228 -18.05 -6.43 -37.44
CA THR A 228 -16.66 -6.09 -37.12
C THR A 228 -16.49 -5.91 -35.61
N GLU A 229 -17.41 -5.21 -34.98
CA GLU A 229 -17.43 -5.02 -33.53
C GLU A 229 -17.61 -6.36 -32.80
N LEU A 230 -18.50 -7.24 -33.29
CA LEU A 230 -18.66 -8.60 -32.79
C LEU A 230 -17.35 -9.40 -32.80
N ILE A 231 -16.58 -9.33 -33.90
CA ILE A 231 -15.28 -10.01 -34.01
C ILE A 231 -14.29 -9.47 -32.98
N ILE A 232 -14.27 -8.15 -32.77
CA ILE A 232 -13.39 -7.50 -31.78
C ILE A 232 -13.76 -7.94 -30.37
N ILE A 233 -15.05 -7.91 -30.02
CA ILE A 233 -15.55 -8.34 -28.71
C ILE A 233 -15.21 -9.82 -28.48
N GLN A 234 -15.51 -10.71 -29.44
CA GLN A 234 -15.21 -12.13 -29.32
C GLN A 234 -13.70 -12.38 -29.11
N LYS A 235 -12.85 -11.70 -29.87
CA LYS A 235 -11.40 -11.81 -29.70
C LYS A 235 -10.97 -11.35 -28.31
N TYR A 236 -11.41 -10.16 -27.89
CA TYR A 236 -11.04 -9.63 -26.58
C TYR A 236 -11.49 -10.56 -25.47
N SER A 237 -12.73 -11.03 -25.49
CA SER A 237 -13.25 -11.96 -24.50
C SER A 237 -12.45 -13.26 -24.48
N SER A 238 -12.16 -13.85 -25.64
CA SER A 238 -11.32 -15.06 -25.73
C SER A 238 -9.94 -14.85 -25.12
N ASP A 239 -9.27 -13.72 -25.40
CA ASP A 239 -7.97 -13.38 -24.83
C ASP A 239 -8.06 -13.28 -23.28
N ARG A 240 -9.12 -12.67 -22.73
CA ARG A 240 -9.36 -12.61 -21.27
C ARG A 240 -9.59 -13.98 -20.64
N PHE A 241 -10.37 -14.87 -21.26
CA PHE A 241 -10.56 -16.24 -20.75
C PHE A 241 -9.26 -17.05 -20.79
N GLN A 242 -8.41 -16.85 -21.80
CA GLN A 242 -7.09 -17.45 -21.88
C GLN A 242 -6.17 -16.96 -20.73
N GLU A 243 -6.22 -15.67 -20.40
CA GLU A 243 -5.49 -15.13 -19.25
C GLU A 243 -6.02 -15.65 -17.90
N ALA A 244 -7.34 -15.86 -17.78
CA ALA A 244 -7.96 -16.43 -16.57
C ALA A 244 -7.53 -17.89 -16.31
N MET A 245 -7.32 -18.65 -17.39
CA MET A 245 -7.13 -20.10 -17.37
C MET A 245 -6.00 -20.59 -16.46
N PRO A 246 -4.74 -20.12 -16.57
CA PRO A 246 -3.65 -20.64 -15.72
C PRO A 246 -3.93 -20.42 -14.23
N TYR A 247 -4.54 -19.30 -13.87
CA TYR A 247 -4.87 -19.00 -12.47
C TYR A 247 -6.05 -19.84 -11.96
N MET A 248 -7.07 -20.09 -12.79
CA MET A 248 -8.19 -20.96 -12.41
C MET A 248 -7.74 -22.40 -12.24
N LEU A 249 -6.89 -22.89 -13.16
CA LEU A 249 -6.27 -24.21 -13.06
C LEU A 249 -5.46 -24.32 -11.77
N LYS A 250 -4.65 -23.30 -11.45
CA LYS A 250 -3.85 -23.28 -10.23
C LYS A 250 -4.70 -23.26 -8.97
N ALA A 251 -5.75 -22.43 -8.94
CA ALA A 251 -6.70 -22.40 -7.83
C ALA A 251 -7.38 -23.76 -7.62
N ASN A 252 -7.80 -24.42 -8.71
CA ASN A 252 -8.38 -25.75 -8.67
C ASN A 252 -7.37 -26.81 -8.20
N GLU A 253 -6.12 -26.75 -8.63
CA GLU A 253 -5.04 -27.65 -8.19
C GLU A 253 -4.81 -27.53 -6.68
N ILE A 254 -4.73 -26.30 -6.16
CA ILE A 254 -4.53 -26.03 -4.72
C ILE A 254 -5.74 -26.51 -3.92
N ARG A 255 -6.95 -26.20 -4.41
CA ARG A 255 -8.19 -26.53 -3.72
C ARG A 255 -9.34 -26.62 -4.72
N THR A 256 -9.64 -27.84 -5.16
CA THR A 256 -10.81 -28.13 -6.00
C THR A 256 -12.10 -27.74 -5.27
N ARG A 257 -12.93 -26.93 -5.91
CA ARG A 257 -14.26 -26.54 -5.45
C ARG A 257 -15.23 -26.48 -6.62
N GLU A 258 -16.52 -26.42 -6.29
CA GLU A 258 -17.56 -26.25 -7.30
C GLU A 258 -17.31 -24.99 -8.15
N GLU A 259 -16.90 -23.88 -7.53
CA GLU A 259 -16.67 -22.63 -8.23
C GLU A 259 -15.46 -22.69 -9.18
N THR A 260 -14.39 -23.37 -8.79
CA THR A 260 -13.21 -23.53 -9.65
C THR A 260 -13.52 -24.42 -10.85
N LEU A 261 -14.27 -25.51 -10.64
CA LEU A 261 -14.70 -26.40 -11.72
C LEU A 261 -15.68 -25.70 -12.67
N ARG A 262 -16.66 -24.96 -12.15
CA ARG A 262 -17.57 -24.14 -12.97
C ARG A 262 -16.81 -23.10 -13.79
N GLY A 263 -15.83 -22.42 -13.18
CA GLY A 263 -14.96 -21.48 -13.87
C GLY A 263 -14.20 -22.14 -15.04
N LEU A 264 -13.61 -23.32 -14.82
CA LEU A 264 -12.92 -24.07 -15.87
C LEU A 264 -13.86 -24.51 -16.99
N VAL A 265 -15.07 -25.00 -16.68
CA VAL A 265 -16.09 -25.31 -17.69
C VAL A 265 -16.41 -24.08 -18.53
N GLY A 266 -16.61 -22.91 -17.91
CA GLY A 266 -16.88 -21.66 -18.63
C GLY A 266 -15.73 -21.23 -19.54
N ILE A 267 -14.50 -21.25 -19.01
CA ILE A 267 -13.29 -20.88 -19.76
C ILE A 267 -13.11 -21.79 -20.99
N TYR A 268 -13.13 -23.11 -20.80
CA TYR A 268 -12.91 -24.06 -21.89
C TYR A 268 -14.05 -24.06 -22.92
N ASN A 269 -15.27 -23.71 -22.51
CA ASN A 269 -16.38 -23.54 -23.44
C ASN A 269 -16.15 -22.36 -24.40
N VAL A 270 -15.67 -21.21 -23.90
CA VAL A 270 -15.41 -20.03 -24.73
C VAL A 270 -14.24 -20.23 -25.69
N ILE A 271 -13.24 -21.02 -25.30
CA ILE A 271 -12.09 -21.34 -26.17
C ILE A 271 -12.31 -22.59 -27.04
N TYR A 272 -13.53 -23.15 -27.05
CA TYR A 272 -13.95 -24.29 -27.87
C TYR A 272 -13.14 -25.59 -27.65
N ASP A 273 -12.77 -25.89 -26.41
CA ASP A 273 -12.13 -27.17 -26.01
C ASP A 273 -13.18 -28.12 -25.39
N GLU A 274 -13.89 -28.84 -26.26
CA GLU A 274 -14.98 -29.74 -25.86
C GLU A 274 -14.52 -30.88 -24.93
N GLU A 275 -13.31 -31.41 -25.14
CA GLU A 275 -12.75 -32.48 -24.32
C GLU A 275 -12.57 -32.01 -22.87
N LYS A 276 -12.01 -30.81 -22.68
CA LYS A 276 -11.83 -30.23 -21.33
C LYS A 276 -13.15 -29.82 -20.70
N VAL A 277 -14.11 -29.32 -21.48
CA VAL A 277 -15.46 -29.02 -20.98
C VAL A 277 -16.10 -30.27 -20.38
N GLU A 278 -16.11 -31.38 -21.12
CA GLU A 278 -16.70 -32.64 -20.65
C GLU A 278 -15.94 -33.22 -19.46
N TYR A 279 -14.61 -33.14 -19.47
CA TYR A 279 -13.78 -33.54 -18.33
C TYR A 279 -14.16 -32.77 -17.04
N TYR A 280 -14.18 -31.44 -17.06
CA TYR A 280 -14.47 -30.64 -15.86
C TYR A 280 -15.94 -30.69 -15.44
N ARG A 281 -16.88 -30.91 -16.37
CA ARG A 281 -18.28 -31.22 -16.03
C ARG A 281 -18.39 -32.53 -15.26
N ALA A 282 -17.71 -33.59 -15.71
CA ALA A 282 -17.71 -34.87 -15.02
C ALA A 282 -17.09 -34.75 -13.62
N GLU A 283 -16.00 -34.02 -13.45
CA GLU A 283 -15.41 -33.75 -12.13
C GLU A 283 -16.35 -32.96 -11.21
N LEU A 284 -17.09 -32.00 -11.76
CA LEU A 284 -18.08 -31.23 -11.01
C LEU A 284 -19.24 -32.10 -10.51
N GLU A 285 -19.77 -32.99 -11.35
CA GLU A 285 -20.84 -33.91 -10.93
C GLU A 285 -20.35 -34.91 -9.87
N LYS A 286 -19.14 -35.48 -10.03
CA LYS A 286 -18.53 -36.33 -8.99
C LYS A 286 -18.41 -35.60 -7.65
N LEU A 287 -17.99 -34.33 -7.65
CA LEU A 287 -17.86 -33.52 -6.45
C LEU A 287 -19.22 -33.35 -5.74
N LYS A 288 -20.29 -33.09 -6.50
CA LYS A 288 -21.65 -32.95 -5.96
C LYS A 288 -22.17 -34.26 -5.35
N GLU A 289 -21.94 -35.40 -6.01
CA GLU A 289 -22.32 -36.71 -5.51
C GLU A 289 -21.64 -37.04 -4.18
N VAL A 290 -20.34 -36.74 -4.06
CA VAL A 290 -19.58 -36.93 -2.81
C VAL A 290 -20.14 -36.05 -1.69
N ASN A 291 -20.42 -34.78 -1.97
CA ASN A 291 -20.97 -33.86 -0.97
C ASN A 291 -22.37 -34.30 -0.52
N PHE A 292 -23.24 -34.70 -1.45
CA PHE A 292 -24.56 -35.22 -1.13
C PHE A 292 -24.50 -36.51 -0.30
N GLY A 293 -23.54 -37.40 -0.58
CA GLY A 293 -23.32 -38.62 0.20
C GLY A 293 -22.85 -38.34 1.64
N ASN A 294 -22.03 -37.30 1.84
CA ASN A 294 -21.53 -36.90 3.15
C ASN A 294 -22.58 -36.18 4.00
N GLU A 295 -23.43 -35.35 3.40
CA GLU A 295 -24.54 -34.67 4.11
C GLU A 295 -25.63 -35.63 4.59
N ASN A 296 -25.76 -36.80 3.95
CA ASN A 296 -26.74 -37.83 4.28
C ASN A 296 -26.15 -38.99 5.10
N ALA A 297 -24.89 -38.90 5.55
CA ALA A 297 -24.31 -39.90 6.43
C ALA A 297 -24.88 -39.75 7.85
N PRO A 298 -25.45 -40.80 8.47
CA PRO A 298 -25.92 -40.72 9.85
C PRO A 298 -24.74 -40.44 10.78
N ASP A 299 -24.85 -39.39 11.60
CA ASP A 299 -23.89 -39.07 12.67
C ASP A 299 -23.62 -40.32 13.50
N LYS A 300 -22.35 -40.73 13.57
CA LYS A 300 -21.89 -41.86 14.39
C LYS A 300 -21.36 -41.39 15.73
#